data_AF-A0A9P4T8U3-F1
#
_entry.id   AF-A0A9P4T8U3-F1
#
_cell.length_a   1.000
_cell.length_b   1.000
_cell.length_c   1.000
_cell.angle_alpha   90.00
_cell.angle_beta   90.00
_cell.angle_gamma   90.00
#
_symmetry.space_group_name_H-M   'P 1'
#
loop_
_entity.id
_entity.type
_entity.pdbx_description
1 polymer ?
#
loop_
_entity_poly.entity_id
_entity_poly.type
_entity_poly.pdbx_seq_one_letter_code
_entity_poly.pdbx_strand_id
1 'polypeptide(L)'
;MDLLATPNDLFDHIRKEAGTVILKITYGYTPKAHERDPLVDLANEAMHGFADASVPGKWMVDVLPFLQYIPQWVPGTGFQRVARGYSDVLHRCATLPYMFTKRQMDEKRNKTSFLSQCIESAQNDPQLDFIHRFAALSLFAGGADTATLMTFFLAMMVFPDVQQKAREEIDRAIGGNRLPSNKDHDKLPYIEAILKETHRWHQVLPMCIPHTSIEEDVCRGYRIPKGATLIPNNWLLMHDPKVYPDPMAFRPERHLDTPGHKAEPDPRNFMFGYGRRICPGRFVADNALFITIAQTLAVFSIEKPYDEELGHVIEPRIEFEPGTISHPSPYKACIKPRSEKHADLVKALEQEYPWEESDAKELETTTPSGNITLPGRHVTLVPISPDHATDLYALVEGPDNASLFDYLFDEPPESVATLEAELTKKTSSTNPWFYTIMLKSTSDEPTKVVGMASLMRMDLPNRVIEVGNILFTPALQRTPAATEAMYLLARYVFEELGFRRYEWKCNSLNAPSRRAAERLGFRYEGTFRQHMIVKGHNRDTAWFSMLDSEWAAVKIGFEAWLETSNFDSDGRQKKRLEDLRNAT
;
A
#
# COMPACT_ATOMS: atom_id res chain seq x y z
N MET A 1 11.23 -20.52 -2.15
CA MET A 1 9.91 -21.08 -2.51
C MET A 1 9.69 -22.44 -1.83
N ASP A 2 8.46 -22.81 -1.48
CA ASP A 2 8.12 -24.16 -1.00
C ASP A 2 7.48 -25.00 -2.14
N LEU A 3 8.27 -25.18 -3.21
CA LEU A 3 7.83 -25.94 -4.38
C LEU A 3 7.73 -27.45 -4.10
N LEU A 4 8.26 -27.92 -2.96
CA LEU A 4 8.20 -29.33 -2.60
C LEU A 4 6.83 -29.69 -2.01
N ALA A 5 6.24 -28.83 -1.18
CA ALA A 5 4.92 -29.06 -0.59
C ALA A 5 3.77 -28.71 -1.55
N THR A 6 3.85 -27.55 -2.22
CA THR A 6 2.77 -27.06 -3.10
C THR A 6 3.28 -26.66 -4.50
N PRO A 7 3.78 -27.61 -5.32
CA PRO A 7 4.33 -27.33 -6.66
C PRO A 7 3.32 -26.69 -7.63
N ASN A 8 2.03 -26.87 -7.40
CA ASN A 8 0.96 -26.33 -8.25
C ASN A 8 0.75 -24.81 -8.06
N ASP A 9 1.28 -24.22 -6.98
CA ASP A 9 1.07 -22.81 -6.62
C ASP A 9 2.26 -21.93 -7.06
N LEU A 10 2.90 -22.27 -8.19
CA LEU A 10 4.15 -21.66 -8.67
C LEU A 10 4.12 -20.12 -8.67
N PHE A 11 3.05 -19.50 -9.17
CA PHE A 11 3.00 -18.03 -9.24
C PHE A 11 2.91 -17.37 -7.86
N ASP A 12 2.25 -18.01 -6.90
CA ASP A 12 2.20 -17.48 -5.54
C ASP A 12 3.55 -17.65 -4.84
N HIS A 13 4.27 -18.75 -5.11
CA HIS A 13 5.66 -18.92 -4.67
C HIS A 13 6.61 -17.86 -5.24
N ILE A 14 6.50 -17.56 -6.54
CA ILE A 14 7.32 -16.54 -7.20
C ILE A 14 7.03 -15.15 -6.61
N ARG A 15 5.74 -14.78 -6.50
CA ARG A 15 5.30 -13.50 -5.90
C ARG A 15 5.83 -13.34 -4.49
N LYS A 16 5.75 -14.40 -3.71
CA LYS A 16 6.20 -14.41 -2.33
C LYS A 16 7.70 -14.31 -2.19
N GLU A 17 8.47 -15.00 -3.04
CA GLU A 17 9.93 -14.90 -3.01
C GLU A 17 10.39 -13.48 -3.31
N ALA A 18 9.91 -12.90 -4.42
CA ALA A 18 10.22 -11.53 -4.81
C ALA A 18 9.82 -10.54 -3.70
N GLY A 19 8.56 -10.63 -3.24
CA GLY A 19 8.03 -9.78 -2.16
C GLY A 19 8.80 -9.90 -0.84
N THR A 20 9.18 -11.12 -0.43
CA THR A 20 9.88 -11.36 0.84
C THR A 20 11.27 -10.77 0.86
N VAL A 21 12.05 -11.01 -0.20
CA VAL A 21 13.42 -10.50 -0.31
C VAL A 21 13.41 -8.97 -0.19
N ILE A 22 12.54 -8.31 -0.97
CA ILE A 22 12.53 -6.85 -1.01
C ILE A 22 11.90 -6.23 0.24
N LEU A 23 10.88 -6.84 0.86
CA LEU A 23 10.28 -6.34 2.10
C LEU A 23 11.27 -6.39 3.27
N LYS A 24 12.06 -7.48 3.37
CA LYS A 24 13.13 -7.58 4.37
C LYS A 24 14.20 -6.51 4.16
N ILE A 25 14.70 -6.35 2.93
CA ILE A 25 15.72 -5.33 2.60
C ILE A 25 15.19 -3.91 2.87
N THR A 26 13.95 -3.64 2.48
CA THR A 26 13.41 -2.27 2.44
C THR A 26 12.90 -1.81 3.79
N TYR A 27 12.15 -2.66 4.50
CA TYR A 27 11.40 -2.29 5.71
C TYR A 27 11.77 -3.10 6.95
N GLY A 28 12.58 -4.17 6.79
CA GLY A 28 12.87 -5.10 7.88
C GLY A 28 11.67 -5.98 8.24
N TYR A 29 10.71 -6.12 7.32
CA TYR A 29 9.45 -6.83 7.51
C TYR A 29 9.55 -8.30 7.09
N THR A 30 9.02 -9.21 7.92
CA THR A 30 8.89 -10.64 7.64
C THR A 30 7.45 -10.98 7.22
N PRO A 31 7.23 -11.36 5.94
CA PRO A 31 5.91 -11.74 5.44
C PRO A 31 5.40 -13.09 5.96
N LYS A 32 4.11 -13.37 5.75
CA LYS A 32 3.50 -14.66 6.09
C LYS A 32 4.17 -15.84 5.37
N ALA A 33 4.53 -16.90 6.11
CA ALA A 33 5.30 -18.05 5.61
C ALA A 33 4.53 -19.04 4.73
N HIS A 34 3.19 -19.13 4.83
CA HIS A 34 2.38 -20.02 3.97
C HIS A 34 1.09 -19.38 3.40
N GLU A 35 0.71 -18.19 3.86
CA GLU A 35 -0.49 -17.48 3.40
C GLU A 35 -0.14 -16.27 2.53
N ARG A 36 -1.16 -15.67 1.90
CA ARG A 36 -1.02 -14.35 1.25
C ARG A 36 -0.71 -13.28 2.28
N ASP A 37 0.23 -12.40 1.92
CA ASP A 37 0.69 -11.32 2.79
C ASP A 37 0.07 -9.98 2.37
N PRO A 38 -0.44 -9.18 3.32
CA PRO A 38 -1.14 -7.94 3.01
C PRO A 38 -0.25 -6.90 2.31
N LEU A 39 1.05 -6.81 2.60
CA LEU A 39 1.93 -5.86 1.92
C LEU A 39 2.28 -6.33 0.52
N VAL A 40 2.51 -7.63 0.33
CA VAL A 40 2.75 -8.20 -1.01
C VAL A 40 1.53 -7.99 -1.90
N ASP A 41 0.32 -8.22 -1.39
CA ASP A 41 -0.93 -7.99 -2.12
C ASP A 41 -1.14 -6.50 -2.45
N LEU A 42 -0.86 -5.62 -1.49
CA LEU A 42 -0.97 -4.17 -1.69
C LEU A 42 0.02 -3.64 -2.73
N ALA A 43 1.25 -4.17 -2.76
CA ALA A 43 2.23 -3.81 -3.79
C ALA A 43 1.81 -4.28 -5.18
N ASN A 44 1.25 -5.49 -5.29
CA ASN A 44 0.71 -5.97 -6.55
C ASN A 44 -0.43 -5.06 -7.03
N GLU A 45 -1.36 -4.67 -6.17
CA GLU A 45 -2.44 -3.74 -6.53
C GLU A 45 -1.88 -2.38 -6.99
N ALA A 46 -0.89 -1.83 -6.29
CA ALA A 46 -0.23 -0.59 -6.67
C ALA A 46 0.48 -0.71 -8.04
N MET A 47 1.14 -1.85 -8.29
CA MET A 47 1.86 -2.11 -9.54
C MET A 47 0.93 -2.31 -10.74
N HIS A 48 -0.26 -2.89 -10.55
CA HIS A 48 -1.28 -2.90 -11.61
C HIS A 48 -1.70 -1.48 -11.97
N GLY A 49 -1.95 -0.62 -10.97
CA GLY A 49 -2.27 0.80 -11.21
C GLY A 49 -1.14 1.54 -11.92
N PHE A 50 0.12 1.30 -11.53
CA PHE A 50 1.29 1.86 -12.20
C PHE A 50 1.44 1.38 -13.66
N ALA A 51 1.35 0.07 -13.90
CA ALA A 51 1.49 -0.52 -15.22
C ALA A 51 0.43 0.03 -16.18
N ASP A 52 -0.79 0.22 -15.69
CA ASP A 52 -1.91 0.76 -16.46
C ASP A 52 -1.82 2.28 -16.70
N ALA A 53 -1.44 3.04 -15.66
CA ALA A 53 -1.26 4.49 -15.74
C ALA A 53 -0.11 4.89 -16.68
N SER A 54 0.92 4.06 -16.79
CA SER A 54 2.13 4.36 -17.56
C SER A 54 2.06 3.94 -19.04
N VAL A 55 0.98 3.29 -19.49
CA VAL A 55 0.84 2.85 -20.89
C VAL A 55 0.85 4.07 -21.83
N PRO A 56 1.86 4.21 -22.71
CA PRO A 56 1.97 5.37 -23.58
C PRO A 56 0.75 5.54 -24.48
N GLY A 57 0.15 6.73 -24.45
CA GLY A 57 -1.00 7.08 -25.30
C GLY A 57 -2.35 6.52 -24.85
N LYS A 58 -2.40 5.74 -23.75
CA LYS A 58 -3.68 5.26 -23.19
C LYS A 58 -4.55 6.41 -22.66
N TRP A 59 -3.92 7.37 -21.98
CA TRP A 59 -4.62 8.46 -21.31
C TRP A 59 -4.50 9.76 -22.10
N MET A 60 -5.62 10.23 -22.64
CA MET A 60 -5.62 11.47 -23.42
C MET A 60 -5.18 12.69 -22.60
N VAL A 61 -5.34 12.67 -21.27
CA VAL A 61 -4.86 13.75 -20.39
C VAL A 61 -3.34 13.91 -20.41
N ASP A 62 -2.58 12.84 -20.70
CA ASP A 62 -1.12 12.92 -20.81
C ASP A 62 -0.68 13.60 -22.12
N VAL A 63 -1.52 13.50 -23.16
CA VAL A 63 -1.31 14.12 -24.47
C VAL A 63 -1.87 15.54 -24.52
N LEU A 64 -3.02 15.76 -23.86
CA LEU A 64 -3.76 17.01 -23.80
C LEU A 64 -3.94 17.42 -22.32
N PRO A 65 -2.91 18.02 -21.69
CA PRO A 65 -2.90 18.31 -20.26
C PRO A 65 -4.07 19.16 -19.76
N PHE A 66 -4.68 19.98 -20.63
CA PHE A 66 -5.83 20.81 -20.26
C PHE A 66 -7.07 19.99 -19.85
N LEU A 67 -7.14 18.71 -20.23
CA LEU A 67 -8.23 17.81 -19.84
C LEU A 67 -8.32 17.59 -18.32
N GLN A 68 -7.22 17.79 -17.58
CA GLN A 68 -7.21 17.65 -16.11
C GLN A 68 -8.14 18.66 -15.40
N TYR A 69 -8.46 19.79 -16.05
CA TYR A 69 -9.29 20.85 -15.48
C TYR A 69 -10.79 20.70 -15.79
N ILE A 70 -11.16 19.69 -16.58
CA ILE A 70 -12.56 19.47 -16.96
C ILE A 70 -13.33 18.91 -15.75
N PRO A 71 -14.52 19.44 -15.42
CA PRO A 71 -15.34 18.92 -14.32
C PRO A 71 -15.73 17.45 -14.49
N GLN A 72 -15.81 16.71 -13.38
CA GLN A 72 -16.03 15.26 -13.37
C GLN A 72 -17.36 14.77 -13.94
N TRP A 73 -18.35 15.65 -14.04
CA TRP A 73 -19.65 15.33 -14.61
C TRP A 73 -19.65 15.33 -16.14
N VAL A 74 -18.58 15.81 -16.78
CA VAL A 74 -18.45 15.83 -18.25
C VAL A 74 -18.17 14.43 -18.78
N PRO A 75 -18.88 13.96 -19.82
CA PRO A 75 -18.60 12.67 -20.44
C PRO A 75 -17.12 12.55 -20.87
N GLY A 76 -16.49 11.42 -20.54
CA GLY A 76 -15.07 11.16 -20.85
C GLY A 76 -14.08 11.51 -19.74
N THR A 77 -14.50 12.15 -18.63
CA THR A 77 -13.60 12.43 -17.48
C THR A 77 -13.50 11.29 -16.46
N GLY A 78 -13.87 10.07 -16.84
CA GLY A 78 -13.79 8.87 -15.98
C GLY A 78 -12.37 8.60 -15.44
N PHE A 79 -11.34 9.02 -16.19
CA PHE A 79 -9.93 8.91 -15.79
C PHE A 79 -9.64 9.57 -14.44
N GLN A 80 -10.35 10.63 -14.05
CA GLN A 80 -10.13 11.27 -12.75
C GLN A 80 -10.51 10.37 -11.57
N ARG A 81 -11.54 9.53 -11.74
CA ARG A 81 -11.94 8.53 -10.73
C ARG A 81 -10.91 7.41 -10.65
N VAL A 82 -10.44 6.94 -11.80
CA VAL A 82 -9.39 5.91 -11.91
C VAL A 82 -8.10 6.41 -11.26
N ALA A 83 -7.64 7.61 -11.61
CA ALA A 83 -6.44 8.22 -11.04
C ALA A 83 -6.51 8.39 -9.52
N ARG A 84 -7.69 8.72 -8.97
CA ARG A 84 -7.89 8.75 -7.50
C ARG A 84 -7.80 7.37 -6.87
N GLY A 85 -8.37 6.34 -7.50
CA GLY A 85 -8.24 4.96 -7.03
C GLY A 85 -6.78 4.52 -6.99
N TYR A 86 -6.04 4.73 -8.08
CA TYR A 86 -4.60 4.42 -8.14
C TYR A 86 -3.80 5.21 -7.11
N SER A 87 -4.11 6.50 -6.95
CA SER A 87 -3.48 7.34 -5.94
C SER A 87 -3.73 6.81 -4.52
N ASP A 88 -4.96 6.39 -4.19
CA ASP A 88 -5.27 5.85 -2.86
C ASP A 88 -4.44 4.60 -2.55
N VAL A 89 -4.43 3.62 -3.46
CA VAL A 89 -3.66 2.39 -3.32
C VAL A 89 -2.16 2.69 -3.21
N LEU A 90 -1.63 3.58 -4.06
CA LEU A 90 -0.22 3.98 -4.03
C LEU A 90 0.18 4.60 -2.69
N HIS A 91 -0.65 5.50 -2.16
CA HIS A 91 -0.38 6.15 -0.88
C HIS A 91 -0.49 5.18 0.30
N ARG A 92 -1.44 4.22 0.27
CA ARG A 92 -1.51 3.14 1.25
C ARG A 92 -0.25 2.27 1.19
N CYS A 93 0.19 1.89 -0.01
CA CYS A 93 1.40 1.09 -0.24
C CYS A 93 2.68 1.83 0.21
N ALA A 94 2.71 3.16 0.12
CA ALA A 94 3.81 3.98 0.64
C ALA A 94 3.78 4.10 2.17
N THR A 95 2.58 4.23 2.75
CA THR A 95 2.40 4.70 4.12
C THR A 95 2.40 3.55 5.13
N LEU A 96 1.71 2.45 4.84
CA LEU A 96 1.57 1.33 5.76
C LEU A 96 2.92 0.68 6.16
N PRO A 97 3.79 0.26 5.21
CA PRO A 97 5.09 -0.30 5.59
C PRO A 97 6.03 0.74 6.21
N TYR A 98 5.89 2.02 5.84
CA TYR A 98 6.63 3.10 6.48
C TYR A 98 6.25 3.26 7.96
N MET A 99 4.94 3.26 8.27
CA MET A 99 4.45 3.35 9.65
C MET A 99 4.89 2.15 10.47
N PHE A 100 4.86 0.96 9.88
CA PHE A 100 5.40 -0.25 10.49
C PHE A 100 6.87 -0.08 10.89
N THR A 101 7.75 0.29 9.95
CA THR A 101 9.18 0.47 10.24
C THR A 101 9.40 1.54 11.31
N LYS A 102 8.69 2.67 11.24
CA LYS A 102 8.82 3.75 12.22
C LYS A 102 8.41 3.29 13.62
N ARG A 103 7.28 2.61 13.76
CA ARG A 103 6.83 2.05 15.04
C ARG A 103 7.85 1.06 15.62
N GLN A 104 8.38 0.18 14.79
CA GLN A 104 9.43 -0.76 15.20
C GLN A 104 10.68 -0.02 15.71
N MET A 105 11.03 1.12 15.12
CA MET A 105 12.15 1.95 15.58
C MET A 105 11.84 2.64 16.91
N ASP A 106 10.64 3.20 17.06
CA ASP A 106 10.19 3.86 18.30
C ASP A 106 10.20 2.88 19.47
N GLU A 107 9.79 1.63 19.22
CA GLU A 107 9.82 0.53 20.19
C GLU A 107 11.21 -0.14 20.34
N LYS A 108 12.21 0.28 19.55
CA LYS A 108 13.58 -0.27 19.52
C LYS A 108 13.63 -1.77 19.20
N ARG A 109 12.71 -2.25 18.37
CA ARG A 109 12.59 -3.63 17.88
C ARG A 109 12.90 -3.78 16.39
N ASN A 110 13.19 -2.68 15.68
CA ASN A 110 13.42 -2.71 14.25
C ASN A 110 14.64 -3.56 13.84
N LYS A 111 14.48 -4.28 12.73
CA LYS A 111 15.61 -4.83 11.98
C LYS A 111 16.25 -3.71 11.14
N THR A 112 17.56 -3.77 10.93
CA THR A 112 18.25 -2.86 10.02
C THR A 112 17.71 -3.03 8.61
N SER A 113 17.23 -1.96 8.00
CA SER A 113 16.66 -1.94 6.66
C SER A 113 17.06 -0.67 5.92
N PHE A 114 16.75 -0.58 4.62
CA PHE A 114 16.94 0.65 3.86
C PHE A 114 16.20 1.82 4.52
N LEU A 115 14.91 1.63 4.84
CA LEU A 115 14.10 2.71 5.38
C LEU A 115 14.55 3.10 6.80
N SER A 116 14.91 2.14 7.66
CA SER A 116 15.36 2.48 9.02
C SER A 116 16.61 3.35 9.01
N GLN A 117 17.59 3.03 8.15
CA GLN A 117 18.81 3.84 7.98
C GLN A 117 18.48 5.22 7.40
N CYS A 118 17.55 5.30 6.45
CA CYS A 118 17.10 6.57 5.90
C CYS A 118 16.45 7.46 6.99
N ILE A 119 15.58 6.89 7.82
CA ILE A 119 14.94 7.60 8.94
C ILE A 119 15.99 8.08 9.96
N GLU A 120 16.94 7.23 10.35
CA GLU A 120 18.04 7.61 11.26
C GLU A 120 18.86 8.78 10.71
N SER A 121 19.16 8.76 9.40
CA SER A 121 19.92 9.83 8.74
C SER A 121 19.16 11.15 8.60
N ALA A 122 17.82 11.12 8.58
CA ALA A 122 16.98 12.27 8.30
C ALA A 122 16.89 13.28 9.45
N GLN A 123 17.23 12.88 10.69
CA GLN A 123 17.20 13.76 11.89
C GLN A 123 15.91 14.60 12.04
N ASN A 124 14.74 14.02 11.69
CA ASN A 124 13.42 14.67 11.70
C ASN A 124 13.17 15.75 10.62
N ASP A 125 13.93 15.79 9.53
CA ASP A 125 13.62 16.64 8.37
C ASP A 125 12.34 16.14 7.64
N PRO A 126 11.25 16.92 7.59
CA PRO A 126 10.00 16.51 6.95
C PRO A 126 10.09 16.31 5.43
N GLN A 127 11.01 17.00 4.75
CA GLN A 127 11.20 16.83 3.30
C GLN A 127 11.92 15.51 3.01
N LEU A 128 12.91 15.15 3.82
CA LEU A 128 13.58 13.86 3.72
C LEU A 128 12.64 12.71 4.06
N ASP A 129 11.75 12.89 5.02
CA ASP A 129 10.72 11.90 5.37
C ASP A 129 9.86 11.49 4.16
N PHE A 130 9.36 12.49 3.42
CA PHE A 130 8.60 12.27 2.19
C PHE A 130 9.43 11.51 1.14
N ILE A 131 10.67 11.96 0.90
CA ILE A 131 11.56 11.36 -0.10
C ILE A 131 11.87 9.91 0.26
N HIS A 132 12.22 9.63 1.51
CA HIS A 132 12.58 8.30 1.98
C HIS A 132 11.41 7.32 1.89
N ARG A 133 10.20 7.75 2.27
CA ARG A 133 8.98 6.95 2.12
C ARG A 133 8.75 6.51 0.67
N PHE A 134 8.82 7.46 -0.28
CA PHE A 134 8.58 7.14 -1.70
C PHE A 134 9.77 6.44 -2.37
N ALA A 135 11.00 6.65 -1.90
CA ALA A 135 12.17 5.90 -2.33
C ALA A 135 12.06 4.42 -1.89
N ALA A 136 11.65 4.18 -0.64
CA ALA A 136 11.38 2.83 -0.13
C ALA A 136 10.24 2.15 -0.91
N LEU A 137 9.15 2.86 -1.20
CA LEU A 137 8.10 2.35 -2.08
C LEU A 137 8.65 1.97 -3.46
N SER A 138 9.48 2.82 -4.06
CA SER A 138 10.05 2.55 -5.39
C SER A 138 10.92 1.29 -5.41
N LEU A 139 11.70 1.06 -4.35
CA LEU A 139 12.47 -0.18 -4.16
C LEU A 139 11.54 -1.39 -4.01
N PHE A 140 10.51 -1.28 -3.17
CA PHE A 140 9.55 -2.34 -2.94
C PHE A 140 8.80 -2.73 -4.22
N ALA A 141 8.18 -1.75 -4.86
CA ALA A 141 7.39 -1.90 -6.07
C ALA A 141 8.20 -2.52 -7.21
N GLY A 142 9.43 -2.05 -7.42
CA GLY A 142 10.31 -2.61 -8.45
C GLY A 142 10.87 -4.00 -8.11
N GLY A 143 11.17 -4.28 -6.83
CA GLY A 143 11.74 -5.56 -6.41
C GLY A 143 10.70 -6.68 -6.20
N ALA A 144 9.43 -6.34 -6.07
CA ALA A 144 8.34 -7.30 -5.96
C ALA A 144 7.82 -7.80 -7.33
N ASP A 145 8.28 -7.22 -8.43
CA ASP A 145 7.91 -7.65 -9.79
C ASP A 145 8.34 -9.10 -10.06
N THR A 146 7.51 -9.84 -10.80
CA THR A 146 7.65 -11.30 -10.96
C THR A 146 7.93 -11.72 -12.40
N ALA A 147 7.93 -10.80 -13.37
CA ALA A 147 7.89 -11.12 -14.78
C ALA A 147 9.10 -11.96 -15.24
N THR A 148 10.32 -11.63 -14.80
CA THR A 148 11.53 -12.38 -15.18
C THR A 148 11.55 -13.80 -14.62
N LEU A 149 11.14 -14.00 -13.36
CA LEU A 149 11.09 -15.34 -12.75
C LEU A 149 10.03 -16.21 -13.43
N MET A 150 8.85 -15.67 -13.72
CA MET A 150 7.83 -16.39 -14.48
C MET A 150 8.35 -16.76 -15.88
N THR A 151 9.04 -15.83 -16.56
CA THR A 151 9.65 -16.09 -17.87
C THR A 151 10.70 -17.20 -17.80
N PHE A 152 11.51 -17.25 -16.74
CA PHE A 152 12.48 -18.33 -16.51
C PHE A 152 11.79 -19.70 -16.40
N PHE A 153 10.77 -19.84 -15.55
CA PHE A 153 10.06 -21.12 -15.39
C PHE A 153 9.37 -21.56 -16.69
N LEU A 154 8.78 -20.62 -17.44
CA LEU A 154 8.22 -20.89 -18.77
C LEU A 154 9.30 -21.40 -19.74
N ALA A 155 10.46 -20.73 -19.79
CA ALA A 155 11.56 -21.14 -20.65
C ALA A 155 12.09 -22.53 -20.28
N MET A 156 12.32 -22.82 -19.00
CA MET A 156 12.81 -24.14 -18.57
C MET A 156 11.84 -25.28 -18.89
N MET A 157 10.53 -25.00 -18.90
CA MET A 157 9.50 -25.95 -19.29
C MET A 157 9.48 -26.23 -20.80
N VAL A 158 9.69 -25.19 -21.62
CA VAL A 158 9.59 -25.28 -23.09
C VAL A 158 10.91 -25.74 -23.74
N PHE A 159 12.05 -25.45 -23.12
CA PHE A 159 13.40 -25.76 -23.60
C PHE A 159 14.11 -26.76 -22.65
N PRO A 160 13.71 -28.05 -22.62
CA PRO A 160 14.23 -29.02 -21.67
C PRO A 160 15.72 -29.35 -21.85
N ASP A 161 16.28 -29.17 -23.05
CA ASP A 161 17.70 -29.38 -23.32
C ASP A 161 18.57 -28.34 -22.59
N VAL A 162 18.08 -27.11 -22.46
CA VAL A 162 18.73 -26.07 -21.67
C VAL A 162 18.77 -26.46 -20.20
N GLN A 163 17.65 -26.99 -19.69
CA GLN A 163 17.56 -27.48 -18.31
C GLN A 163 18.57 -28.60 -18.04
N GLN A 164 18.75 -29.51 -19.01
CA GLN A 164 19.72 -30.59 -18.91
C GLN A 164 21.16 -30.07 -18.83
N LYS A 165 21.57 -29.21 -19.77
CA LYS A 165 22.92 -28.62 -19.80
C LYS A 165 23.26 -27.86 -18.50
N ALA A 166 22.28 -27.14 -17.95
CA ALA A 166 22.42 -26.43 -16.68
C ALA A 166 22.71 -27.38 -15.51
N ARG A 167 22.01 -28.52 -15.46
CA ARG A 167 22.23 -29.54 -14.42
C ARG A 167 23.59 -30.19 -14.55
N GLU A 168 24.01 -30.52 -15.77
CA GLU A 168 25.33 -31.09 -16.02
C GLU A 168 26.44 -30.14 -15.52
N GLU A 169 26.29 -28.84 -15.73
CA GLU A 169 27.20 -27.82 -15.17
C GLU A 169 27.17 -27.81 -13.63
N ILE A 170 25.97 -27.70 -13.03
CA ILE A 170 25.81 -27.65 -11.57
C ILE A 170 26.39 -28.91 -10.92
N ASP A 171 26.05 -30.09 -11.43
CA ASP A 171 26.50 -31.36 -10.87
C ASP A 171 28.03 -31.49 -10.96
N ARG A 172 28.62 -31.07 -12.08
CA ARG A 172 30.08 -31.05 -12.27
C ARG A 172 30.79 -30.06 -11.34
N ALA A 173 30.23 -28.87 -11.14
CA ALA A 173 30.86 -27.80 -10.37
C ALA A 173 30.63 -27.91 -8.85
N ILE A 174 29.47 -28.43 -8.43
CA ILE A 174 28.98 -28.38 -7.04
C ILE A 174 28.86 -29.78 -6.41
N GLY A 175 28.69 -30.83 -7.21
CA GLY A 175 28.67 -32.23 -6.74
C GLY A 175 27.37 -32.68 -6.06
N GLY A 176 26.30 -31.89 -6.11
CA GLY A 176 24.94 -32.28 -5.70
C GLY A 176 24.75 -32.63 -4.20
N ASN A 177 25.64 -32.17 -3.32
CA ASN A 177 25.57 -32.38 -1.86
C ASN A 177 25.17 -31.11 -1.08
N ARG A 178 25.10 -29.98 -1.77
CA ARG A 178 24.67 -28.69 -1.24
C ARG A 178 24.01 -27.89 -2.37
N LEU A 179 23.23 -26.88 -2.02
CA LEU A 179 22.76 -25.93 -2.99
C LEU A 179 23.88 -25.00 -3.50
N PRO A 180 23.80 -24.53 -4.75
CA PRO A 180 24.61 -23.41 -5.24
C PRO A 180 24.41 -22.15 -4.39
N SER A 181 25.47 -21.35 -4.28
CA SER A 181 25.46 -20.05 -3.60
C SER A 181 26.08 -18.98 -4.49
N ASN A 182 25.97 -17.70 -4.12
CA ASN A 182 26.65 -16.61 -4.84
C ASN A 182 28.17 -16.79 -4.96
N LYS A 183 28.81 -17.54 -4.05
CA LYS A 183 30.25 -17.82 -4.12
C LYS A 183 30.64 -18.74 -5.28
N ASP A 184 29.65 -19.41 -5.89
CA ASP A 184 29.85 -20.33 -6.99
C ASP A 184 29.63 -19.68 -8.36
N HIS A 185 29.32 -18.38 -8.40
CA HIS A 185 28.98 -17.65 -9.62
C HIS A 185 29.98 -17.87 -10.76
N ASP A 186 31.28 -17.69 -10.49
CA ASP A 186 32.35 -17.84 -11.49
C ASP A 186 32.53 -19.27 -12.01
N LYS A 187 31.93 -20.27 -11.34
CA LYS A 187 31.98 -21.69 -11.72
C LYS A 187 30.75 -22.12 -12.52
N LEU A 188 29.76 -21.25 -12.68
CA LEU A 188 28.46 -21.56 -13.29
C LEU A 188 28.19 -20.62 -14.50
N PRO A 189 29.08 -20.58 -15.52
CA PRO A 189 28.92 -19.69 -16.66
C PRO A 189 27.67 -20.00 -17.50
N TYR A 190 27.21 -21.24 -17.57
CA TYR A 190 25.98 -21.59 -18.29
C TYR A 190 24.73 -21.12 -17.53
N ILE A 191 24.73 -21.15 -16.19
CA ILE A 191 23.65 -20.53 -15.40
C ILE A 191 23.62 -19.01 -15.61
N GLU A 192 24.78 -18.36 -15.61
CA GLU A 192 24.90 -16.93 -15.93
C GLU A 192 24.37 -16.63 -17.35
N ALA A 193 24.63 -17.53 -18.30
CA ALA A 193 24.09 -17.43 -19.66
C ALA A 193 22.56 -17.62 -19.72
N ILE A 194 21.97 -18.50 -18.90
CA ILE A 194 20.51 -18.64 -18.76
C ILE A 194 19.90 -17.36 -18.19
N LEU A 195 20.54 -16.75 -17.19
CA LEU A 195 20.07 -15.48 -16.62
C LEU A 195 20.02 -14.39 -17.70
N LYS A 196 21.09 -14.23 -18.47
CA LYS A 196 21.13 -13.29 -19.60
C LYS A 196 20.07 -13.62 -20.64
N GLU A 197 19.91 -14.88 -21.02
CA GLU A 197 18.93 -15.24 -22.03
C GLU A 197 17.49 -15.08 -21.55
N THR A 198 17.22 -15.26 -20.25
CA THR A 198 15.92 -14.95 -19.65
C THR A 198 15.59 -13.47 -19.78
N HIS A 199 16.57 -12.60 -19.46
CA HIS A 199 16.41 -11.16 -19.62
C HIS A 199 16.20 -10.72 -21.07
N ARG A 200 16.84 -11.41 -22.03
CA ARG A 200 16.77 -11.08 -23.46
C ARG A 200 15.52 -11.64 -24.15
N TRP A 201 15.18 -12.90 -23.89
CA TRP A 201 14.15 -13.63 -24.63
C TRP A 201 12.79 -12.97 -24.49
N HIS A 202 12.46 -12.56 -23.26
CA HIS A 202 11.31 -11.72 -23.00
C HIS A 202 11.56 -10.78 -21.81
N GLN A 203 11.91 -9.53 -22.10
CA GLN A 203 12.18 -8.53 -21.07
C GLN A 203 10.92 -8.01 -20.37
N VAL A 204 11.09 -7.62 -19.11
CA VAL A 204 10.06 -6.99 -18.25
C VAL A 204 9.49 -5.72 -18.87
N LEU A 205 10.33 -4.88 -19.48
CA LEU A 205 9.96 -3.58 -20.04
C LEU A 205 10.32 -3.47 -21.53
N PRO A 206 9.50 -3.99 -22.46
CA PRO A 206 9.82 -4.00 -23.89
C PRO A 206 10.02 -2.63 -24.53
N MET A 207 9.34 -1.60 -24.02
CA MET A 207 9.45 -0.20 -24.47
C MET A 207 10.09 0.71 -23.40
N CYS A 208 10.76 0.12 -22.39
CA CYS A 208 11.30 0.81 -21.22
C CYS A 208 10.24 1.71 -20.53
N ILE A 209 10.68 2.58 -19.61
CA ILE A 209 9.84 3.65 -19.06
C ILE A 209 10.06 4.91 -19.93
N PRO A 210 8.99 5.60 -20.38
CA PRO A 210 9.15 6.81 -21.18
C PRO A 210 10.01 7.88 -20.49
N HIS A 211 10.88 8.52 -21.26
CA HIS A 211 11.70 9.67 -20.85
C HIS A 211 11.10 10.97 -21.39
N THR A 212 11.52 12.11 -20.83
CA THR A 212 11.22 13.43 -21.39
C THR A 212 12.50 14.24 -21.57
N SER A 213 12.62 14.95 -22.70
CA SER A 213 13.74 15.86 -22.93
C SER A 213 13.61 17.12 -22.09
N ILE A 214 14.64 17.46 -21.31
CA ILE A 214 14.63 18.67 -20.46
C ILE A 214 15.05 19.94 -21.20
N GLU A 215 15.69 19.77 -22.36
CA GLU A 215 16.15 20.82 -23.27
C GLU A 215 16.01 20.37 -24.73
N GLU A 216 16.27 21.27 -25.66
CA GLU A 216 16.30 20.91 -27.08
C GLU A 216 17.60 20.19 -27.42
N ASP A 217 17.51 19.12 -28.19
CA ASP A 217 18.65 18.27 -28.56
C ASP A 217 18.56 17.82 -30.04
N VAL A 218 19.62 17.21 -30.57
CA VAL A 218 19.68 16.64 -31.91
C VAL A 218 20.29 15.23 -31.83
N CYS A 219 19.52 14.22 -32.24
CA CYS A 219 20.00 12.84 -32.32
C CYS A 219 19.97 12.35 -33.77
N ARG A 220 21.12 11.91 -34.30
CA ARG A 220 21.27 11.43 -35.69
C ARG A 220 20.70 12.40 -36.74
N GLY A 221 20.85 13.70 -36.51
CA GLY A 221 20.34 14.76 -37.39
C GLY A 221 18.86 15.11 -37.21
N TYR A 222 18.13 14.40 -36.34
CA TYR A 222 16.74 14.72 -36.01
C TYR A 222 16.69 15.63 -34.79
N ARG A 223 15.95 16.74 -34.91
CA ARG A 223 15.66 17.64 -33.79
C ARG A 223 14.74 16.96 -32.79
N ILE A 224 15.12 16.97 -31.52
CA ILE A 224 14.33 16.54 -30.36
C ILE A 224 13.97 17.80 -29.57
N PRO A 225 12.70 18.27 -29.65
CA PRO A 225 12.29 19.44 -28.89
C PRO A 225 12.36 19.22 -27.38
N LYS A 226 12.60 20.29 -26.63
CA LYS A 226 12.37 20.30 -25.17
C LYS A 226 10.94 19.83 -24.87
N GLY A 227 10.79 18.94 -23.89
CA GLY A 227 9.53 18.35 -23.48
C GLY A 227 9.08 17.15 -24.31
N ALA A 228 9.81 16.76 -25.36
CA ALA A 228 9.47 15.59 -26.16
C ALA A 228 9.53 14.29 -25.32
N THR A 229 8.51 13.45 -25.46
CA THR A 229 8.50 12.10 -24.88
C THR A 229 9.34 11.16 -25.74
N LEU A 230 10.30 10.48 -25.12
CA LEU A 230 11.21 9.53 -25.75
C LEU A 230 10.90 8.13 -25.21
N ILE A 231 10.61 7.18 -26.10
CA ILE A 231 10.25 5.81 -25.73
C ILE A 231 11.31 4.86 -26.30
N PRO A 232 12.24 4.35 -25.48
CA PRO A 232 13.26 3.40 -25.93
C PRO A 232 12.65 2.06 -26.33
N ASN A 233 12.91 1.58 -27.54
CA ASN A 233 12.45 0.27 -27.98
C ASN A 233 13.47 -0.82 -27.60
N ASN A 234 13.42 -1.28 -26.34
CA ASN A 234 14.29 -2.33 -25.84
C ASN A 234 14.07 -3.67 -26.55
N TRP A 235 12.83 -3.96 -26.98
CA TRP A 235 12.51 -5.13 -27.78
C TRP A 235 13.32 -5.20 -29.07
N LEU A 236 13.34 -4.10 -29.83
CA LEU A 236 14.13 -4.05 -31.05
C LEU A 236 15.62 -4.28 -30.78
N LEU A 237 16.15 -3.72 -29.69
CA LEU A 237 17.58 -3.85 -29.36
C LEU A 237 17.97 -5.30 -29.00
N MET A 238 17.05 -6.07 -28.42
CA MET A 238 17.30 -7.45 -27.96
C MET A 238 16.77 -8.54 -28.90
N HIS A 239 16.06 -8.13 -29.95
CA HIS A 239 15.49 -9.02 -30.97
C HIS A 239 15.89 -8.65 -32.41
N ASP A 240 16.83 -7.73 -32.63
CA ASP A 240 17.40 -7.51 -33.98
C ASP A 240 18.15 -8.77 -34.44
N PRO A 241 17.71 -9.47 -35.50
CA PRO A 241 18.36 -10.69 -35.98
C PRO A 241 19.82 -10.50 -36.42
N LYS A 242 20.24 -9.25 -36.68
CA LYS A 242 21.64 -8.92 -36.99
C LYS A 242 22.54 -8.96 -35.76
N VAL A 243 21.97 -8.73 -34.58
CA VAL A 243 22.69 -8.73 -33.30
C VAL A 243 22.47 -10.06 -32.57
N TYR A 244 21.24 -10.54 -32.54
CA TYR A 244 20.82 -11.79 -31.91
C TYR A 244 20.22 -12.73 -32.97
N PRO A 245 21.02 -13.58 -33.62
CA PRO A 245 20.51 -14.55 -34.59
C PRO A 245 19.50 -15.50 -33.94
N ASP A 246 18.39 -15.72 -34.66
CA ASP A 246 17.22 -16.47 -34.17
C ASP A 246 16.71 -15.94 -32.81
N PRO A 247 16.21 -14.68 -32.77
CA PRO A 247 15.95 -13.98 -31.52
C PRO A 247 14.77 -14.56 -30.73
N MET A 248 13.91 -15.36 -31.36
CA MET A 248 12.75 -15.98 -30.70
C MET A 248 13.10 -17.32 -30.04
N ALA A 249 14.24 -17.93 -30.38
CA ALA A 249 14.74 -19.11 -29.69
C ALA A 249 15.42 -18.71 -28.37
N PHE A 250 15.13 -19.47 -27.31
CA PHE A 250 15.83 -19.36 -26.04
C PHE A 250 17.13 -20.16 -26.12
N ARG A 251 18.26 -19.47 -26.35
CA ARG A 251 19.57 -20.11 -26.56
C ARG A 251 20.65 -19.48 -25.68
N PRO A 252 20.85 -19.95 -24.43
CA PRO A 252 21.86 -19.43 -23.51
C PRO A 252 23.28 -19.41 -24.09
N GLU A 253 23.64 -20.38 -24.91
CA GLU A 253 24.98 -20.51 -25.52
C GLU A 253 25.41 -19.26 -26.30
N ARG A 254 24.46 -18.42 -26.70
CA ARG A 254 24.73 -17.13 -27.33
C ARG A 254 25.55 -16.21 -26.42
N HIS A 255 25.39 -16.32 -25.10
CA HIS A 255 26.11 -15.49 -24.14
C HIS A 255 27.45 -16.09 -23.70
N LEU A 256 27.95 -17.14 -24.39
CA LEU A 256 29.20 -17.81 -24.08
C LEU A 256 30.21 -17.63 -25.21
N ASP A 257 31.43 -17.22 -24.86
CA ASP A 257 32.53 -17.22 -25.81
C ASP A 257 33.01 -18.64 -26.09
N THR A 258 33.17 -18.98 -27.37
CA THR A 258 33.80 -20.21 -27.84
C THR A 258 34.80 -19.90 -28.96
N PRO A 259 35.71 -20.81 -29.33
CA PRO A 259 36.66 -20.56 -30.42
C PRO A 259 36.02 -20.16 -31.76
N GLY A 260 34.75 -20.53 -32.00
CA GLY A 260 34.02 -20.22 -33.24
C GLY A 260 32.85 -19.23 -33.07
N HIS A 261 32.60 -18.74 -31.86
CA HIS A 261 31.47 -17.86 -31.55
C HIS A 261 31.87 -16.83 -30.50
N LYS A 262 31.69 -15.55 -30.80
CA LYS A 262 31.85 -14.48 -29.82
C LYS A 262 30.50 -14.18 -29.19
N ALA A 263 30.46 -14.09 -27.86
CA ALA A 263 29.22 -13.86 -27.13
C ALA A 263 28.48 -12.61 -27.65
N GLU A 264 27.17 -12.73 -27.83
CA GLU A 264 26.31 -11.60 -28.17
C GLU A 264 26.32 -10.53 -27.05
N PRO A 265 25.92 -9.27 -27.34
CA PRO A 265 25.91 -8.22 -26.34
C PRO A 265 25.09 -8.58 -25.10
N ASP A 266 25.59 -8.20 -23.94
CA ASP A 266 24.89 -8.47 -22.68
C ASP A 266 23.56 -7.67 -22.62
N PRO A 267 22.40 -8.34 -22.46
CA PRO A 267 21.10 -7.69 -22.44
C PRO A 267 20.94 -6.70 -21.28
N ARG A 268 21.71 -6.84 -20.20
CA ARG A 268 21.71 -5.93 -19.03
C ARG A 268 22.11 -4.50 -19.39
N ASN A 269 22.80 -4.31 -20.51
CA ASN A 269 23.13 -2.99 -21.05
C ASN A 269 21.88 -2.21 -21.50
N PHE A 270 20.75 -2.89 -21.72
CA PHE A 270 19.52 -2.29 -22.26
C PHE A 270 18.32 -2.50 -21.34
N MET A 271 18.14 -3.71 -20.79
CA MET A 271 16.94 -4.07 -20.03
C MET A 271 16.74 -3.23 -18.76
N PHE A 272 17.82 -2.74 -18.14
CA PHE A 272 17.78 -1.93 -16.92
C PHE A 272 17.68 -0.43 -17.20
N GLY A 273 17.50 -0.02 -18.45
CA GLY A 273 17.46 1.39 -18.85
C GLY A 273 18.84 2.04 -18.90
N TYR A 274 18.87 3.37 -18.88
CA TYR A 274 20.01 4.13 -19.38
C TYR A 274 20.42 5.31 -18.48
N GLY A 275 21.73 5.58 -18.41
CA GLY A 275 22.30 6.81 -17.85
C GLY A 275 21.81 7.13 -16.44
N ARG A 276 21.38 8.38 -16.21
CA ARG A 276 20.91 8.86 -14.89
C ARG A 276 19.64 8.17 -14.37
N ARG A 277 18.93 7.42 -15.22
CA ARG A 277 17.68 6.71 -14.90
C ARG A 277 17.85 5.19 -14.99
N ILE A 278 19.08 4.70 -15.01
CA ILE A 278 19.36 3.26 -14.95
C ILE A 278 18.81 2.68 -13.65
N CYS A 279 18.26 1.46 -13.72
CA CYS A 279 17.65 0.78 -12.59
C CYS A 279 18.65 0.69 -11.41
N PRO A 280 18.31 1.25 -10.24
CA PRO A 280 19.15 1.13 -9.05
C PRO A 280 19.13 -0.29 -8.47
N GLY A 281 18.02 -1.03 -8.65
CA GLY A 281 17.82 -2.37 -8.13
C GLY A 281 18.51 -3.49 -8.91
N ARG A 282 19.18 -3.20 -10.04
CA ARG A 282 19.73 -4.22 -10.96
C ARG A 282 20.63 -5.26 -10.29
N PHE A 283 21.44 -4.85 -9.32
CA PHE A 283 22.35 -5.75 -8.61
C PHE A 283 21.62 -6.69 -7.66
N VAL A 284 20.55 -6.21 -7.01
CA VAL A 284 19.71 -7.06 -6.16
C VAL A 284 18.95 -8.04 -7.03
N ALA A 285 18.37 -7.56 -8.14
CA ALA A 285 17.63 -8.39 -9.08
C ALA A 285 18.48 -9.50 -9.70
N ASP A 286 19.65 -9.18 -10.27
CA ASP A 286 20.52 -10.17 -10.91
C ASP A 286 21.04 -11.21 -9.91
N ASN A 287 21.46 -10.79 -8.71
CA ASN A 287 21.94 -11.72 -7.69
C ASN A 287 20.83 -12.65 -7.18
N ALA A 288 19.62 -12.12 -6.97
CA ALA A 288 18.48 -12.92 -6.55
C ALA A 288 18.11 -13.92 -7.65
N LEU A 289 17.95 -13.47 -8.89
CA LEU A 289 17.64 -14.31 -10.04
C LEU A 289 18.69 -15.40 -10.25
N PHE A 290 19.98 -15.06 -10.18
CA PHE A 290 21.06 -16.04 -10.33
C PHE A 290 20.93 -17.18 -9.30
N ILE A 291 20.77 -16.84 -8.02
CA ILE A 291 20.62 -17.84 -6.96
C ILE A 291 19.36 -18.67 -7.19
N THR A 292 18.22 -18.02 -7.44
CA THR A 292 16.94 -18.71 -7.65
C THR A 292 17.02 -19.68 -8.81
N ILE A 293 17.59 -19.27 -9.95
CA ILE A 293 17.81 -20.13 -11.12
C ILE A 293 18.71 -21.30 -10.76
N ALA A 294 19.89 -21.03 -10.19
CA ALA A 294 20.88 -22.06 -9.87
C ALA A 294 20.32 -23.10 -8.89
N GLN A 295 19.66 -22.64 -7.82
CA GLN A 295 19.10 -23.51 -6.79
C GLN A 295 17.90 -24.29 -7.30
N THR A 296 16.99 -23.65 -8.06
CA THR A 296 15.84 -24.34 -8.65
C THR A 296 16.30 -25.48 -9.57
N LEU A 297 17.26 -25.20 -10.48
CA LEU A 297 17.77 -26.20 -11.41
C LEU A 297 18.62 -27.28 -10.73
N ALA A 298 19.23 -26.97 -9.57
CA ALA A 298 19.97 -27.94 -8.78
C ALA A 298 19.07 -29.03 -8.19
N VAL A 299 17.82 -28.73 -7.83
CA VAL A 299 16.95 -29.68 -7.10
C VAL A 299 15.65 -30.06 -7.80
N PHE A 300 15.15 -29.28 -8.77
CA PHE A 300 13.86 -29.52 -9.41
C PHE A 300 13.96 -29.82 -10.91
N SER A 301 12.97 -30.57 -11.40
CA SER A 301 12.55 -30.70 -12.79
C SER A 301 11.33 -29.85 -13.05
N ILE A 302 11.40 -29.06 -14.10
CA ILE A 302 10.30 -28.23 -14.59
C ILE A 302 9.85 -28.84 -15.92
N GLU A 303 8.68 -29.45 -15.93
CA GLU A 303 8.14 -30.22 -17.05
C GLU A 303 6.80 -29.65 -17.51
N LYS A 304 6.44 -29.92 -18.77
CA LYS A 304 5.09 -29.65 -19.26
C LYS A 304 4.09 -30.53 -18.51
N PRO A 305 2.91 -30.00 -18.11
CA PRO A 305 1.91 -30.81 -17.46
C PRO A 305 1.34 -31.85 -18.43
N TYR A 306 0.98 -33.03 -17.89
CA TYR A 306 0.33 -34.10 -18.64
C TYR A 306 -1.13 -34.20 -18.20
N ASP A 307 -2.04 -34.23 -19.17
CA ASP A 307 -3.46 -34.44 -18.91
C ASP A 307 -3.76 -35.94 -18.91
N GLU A 308 -4.04 -36.51 -17.74
CA GLU A 308 -4.36 -37.94 -17.61
C GLU A 308 -5.72 -38.29 -18.24
N GLU A 309 -6.69 -37.37 -18.25
CA GLU A 309 -8.02 -37.61 -18.82
C GLU A 309 -7.98 -37.55 -20.36
N LEU A 310 -7.21 -36.62 -20.92
CA LEU A 310 -7.08 -36.43 -22.37
C LEU A 310 -5.90 -37.18 -22.99
N GLY A 311 -5.05 -37.83 -22.19
CA GLY A 311 -3.95 -38.68 -22.64
C GLY A 311 -2.85 -37.97 -23.43
N HIS A 312 -2.61 -36.67 -23.20
CA HIS A 312 -1.58 -35.91 -23.92
C HIS A 312 -0.92 -34.83 -23.05
N VAL A 313 0.26 -34.38 -23.50
CA VAL A 313 0.99 -33.26 -22.89
C VAL A 313 0.28 -31.95 -23.20
N ILE A 314 0.07 -31.12 -22.18
CA ILE A 314 -0.50 -29.78 -22.33
C ILE A 314 0.63 -28.84 -22.77
N GLU A 315 0.57 -28.39 -24.02
CA GLU A 315 1.51 -27.41 -24.56
C GLU A 315 1.17 -26.00 -24.03
N PRO A 316 2.14 -25.29 -23.39
CA PRO A 316 1.91 -23.95 -22.91
C PRO A 316 1.79 -22.96 -24.07
N ARG A 317 0.88 -21.98 -23.94
CA ARG A 317 0.85 -20.84 -24.86
C ARG A 317 1.94 -19.85 -24.47
N ILE A 318 2.86 -19.59 -25.39
CA ILE A 318 3.91 -18.59 -25.21
C ILE A 318 3.31 -17.22 -25.59
N GLU A 319 2.49 -16.70 -24.70
CA GLU A 319 1.81 -15.40 -24.82
C GLU A 319 2.22 -14.51 -23.66
N PHE A 320 2.25 -13.20 -23.90
CA PHE A 320 2.64 -12.20 -22.91
C PHE A 320 1.61 -11.08 -22.88
N GLU A 321 1.32 -10.60 -21.67
CA GLU A 321 0.31 -9.58 -21.44
C GLU A 321 0.79 -8.21 -21.96
N PRO A 322 -0.12 -7.42 -22.57
CA PRO A 322 0.20 -6.07 -23.01
C PRO A 322 0.27 -5.12 -21.80
N GLY A 323 1.10 -4.09 -21.90
CA GLY A 323 1.24 -3.08 -20.87
C GLY A 323 2.66 -2.53 -20.82
N THR A 324 2.94 -1.66 -19.84
CA THR A 324 4.31 -1.19 -19.60
C THR A 324 5.20 -2.32 -19.10
N ILE A 325 4.67 -3.16 -18.21
CA ILE A 325 5.33 -4.36 -17.68
C ILE A 325 4.73 -5.57 -18.39
N SER A 326 5.56 -6.40 -19.00
CA SER A 326 5.10 -7.56 -19.76
C SER A 326 5.35 -8.86 -19.00
N HIS A 327 4.26 -9.41 -18.47
CA HIS A 327 4.23 -10.71 -17.81
C HIS A 327 3.88 -11.82 -18.81
N PRO A 328 4.43 -13.03 -18.69
CA PRO A 328 3.88 -14.17 -19.42
C PRO A 328 2.44 -14.42 -18.97
N SER A 329 1.57 -14.74 -19.92
CA SER A 329 0.21 -15.17 -19.62
C SER A 329 0.22 -16.40 -18.69
N PRO A 330 -0.77 -16.55 -17.79
CA PRO A 330 -0.78 -17.65 -16.84
C PRO A 330 -0.64 -19.04 -17.51
N TYR A 331 0.28 -19.84 -16.99
CA TYR A 331 0.55 -21.21 -17.45
C TYR A 331 0.64 -22.17 -16.27
N LYS A 332 0.51 -23.48 -16.56
CA LYS A 332 0.74 -24.56 -15.59
C LYS A 332 2.09 -25.20 -15.87
N ALA A 333 2.81 -25.60 -14.82
CA ALA A 333 4.05 -26.34 -14.91
C ALA A 333 4.01 -27.52 -13.95
N CYS A 334 4.63 -28.64 -14.33
CA CYS A 334 4.80 -29.80 -13.47
C CYS A 334 6.20 -29.72 -12.84
N ILE A 335 6.27 -29.41 -11.54
CA ILE A 335 7.52 -29.25 -10.81
C ILE A 335 7.72 -30.42 -9.87
N LYS A 336 8.84 -31.13 -10.02
CA LYS A 336 9.18 -32.33 -9.22
C LYS A 336 10.62 -32.28 -8.74
N PRO A 337 10.95 -32.79 -7.55
CA PRO A 337 12.35 -32.96 -7.17
C PRO A 337 13.04 -33.91 -8.16
N ARG A 338 14.31 -33.63 -8.49
CA ARG A 338 15.13 -34.44 -9.41
C ARG A 338 15.33 -35.87 -8.91
N SER A 339 15.39 -36.05 -7.60
CA SER A 339 15.42 -37.36 -6.92
C SER A 339 15.07 -37.19 -5.44
N GLU A 340 14.90 -38.31 -4.73
CA GLU A 340 14.67 -38.32 -3.27
C GLU A 340 15.78 -37.59 -2.51
N LYS A 341 17.06 -37.79 -2.89
CA LYS A 341 18.20 -37.05 -2.33
C LYS A 341 18.04 -35.52 -2.44
N HIS A 342 17.52 -35.02 -3.55
CA HIS A 342 17.31 -33.59 -3.75
C HIS A 342 16.12 -33.07 -2.93
N ALA A 343 15.06 -33.87 -2.78
CA ALA A 343 13.96 -33.55 -1.88
C ALA A 343 14.43 -33.46 -0.42
N ASP A 344 15.31 -34.38 0.02
CA ASP A 344 15.88 -34.37 1.36
C ASP A 344 16.80 -33.16 1.58
N LEU A 345 17.55 -32.74 0.56
CA LEU A 345 18.34 -31.51 0.62
C LEU A 345 17.46 -30.27 0.86
N VAL A 346 16.29 -30.20 0.21
CA VAL A 346 15.33 -29.10 0.42
C VAL A 346 14.76 -29.14 1.84
N LYS A 347 14.31 -30.31 2.32
CA LYS A 347 13.79 -30.48 3.69
C LYS A 347 14.83 -30.14 4.76
N ALA A 348 16.10 -30.47 4.54
CA ALA A 348 17.18 -30.14 5.46
C ALA A 348 17.37 -28.63 5.61
N LEU A 349 17.13 -27.85 4.55
CA LEU A 349 17.23 -26.38 4.61
C LEU A 349 16.11 -25.76 5.45
N GLU A 350 14.91 -26.33 5.43
CA GLU A 350 13.82 -25.86 6.31
C GLU A 350 14.14 -26.09 7.79
N GLN A 351 14.97 -27.09 8.10
CA GLN A 351 15.47 -27.33 9.45
C GLN A 351 16.60 -26.37 9.83
N GLU A 352 17.51 -26.08 8.90
CA GLU A 352 18.64 -25.16 9.12
C GLU A 352 18.19 -23.69 9.18
N TYR A 353 17.23 -23.32 8.33
CA TYR A 353 16.66 -21.98 8.19
C TYR A 353 15.14 -22.03 8.37
N PRO A 354 14.65 -22.19 9.62
CA PRO A 354 13.22 -22.27 9.88
C PRO A 354 12.51 -20.98 9.50
N TRP A 355 11.23 -21.10 9.13
CA TRP A 355 10.37 -19.96 8.86
C TRP A 355 10.27 -19.03 10.08
N GLU A 356 10.52 -17.75 9.87
CA GLU A 356 10.36 -16.72 10.89
C GLU A 356 8.87 -16.41 11.17
N GLU A 357 8.56 -15.96 12.39
CA GLU A 357 7.22 -15.41 12.68
C GLU A 357 6.97 -14.16 11.83
N SER A 358 5.75 -14.05 11.31
CA SER A 358 5.37 -12.96 10.42
C SER A 358 4.97 -11.70 11.19
N ASP A 359 5.44 -10.57 10.69
CA ASP A 359 5.10 -9.24 11.18
C ASP A 359 3.72 -8.75 10.71
N ALA A 360 3.00 -9.55 9.91
CA ALA A 360 1.69 -9.16 9.33
C ALA A 360 0.65 -8.79 10.40
N LYS A 361 0.70 -9.45 11.57
CA LYS A 361 -0.19 -9.14 12.71
C LYS A 361 0.04 -7.71 13.23
N GLU A 362 1.26 -7.20 13.13
CA GLU A 362 1.56 -5.83 13.53
C GLU A 362 1.00 -4.81 12.54
N LEU A 363 0.67 -5.19 11.31
CA LEU A 363 0.02 -4.30 10.35
C LEU A 363 -1.46 -4.09 10.67
N GLU A 364 -2.14 -5.09 11.25
CA GLU A 364 -3.52 -4.94 11.74
C GLU A 364 -3.59 -3.92 12.88
N THR A 365 -2.55 -3.87 13.73
CA THR A 365 -2.42 -2.88 14.81
C THR A 365 -1.80 -1.56 14.37
N THR A 366 -1.28 -1.46 13.13
CA THR A 366 -0.60 -0.27 12.58
C THR A 366 -1.41 0.38 11.44
N THR A 367 -2.46 -0.28 10.94
CA THR A 367 -3.41 0.31 10.00
C THR A 367 -4.38 1.21 10.78
N PRO A 368 -4.49 2.50 10.46
CA PRO A 368 -5.55 3.35 11.00
C PRO A 368 -6.91 2.67 10.79
N SER A 369 -7.61 2.31 11.88
CA SER A 369 -8.85 1.55 11.83
C SER A 369 -9.98 2.35 12.46
N GLY A 370 -11.04 2.58 11.68
CA GLY A 370 -12.29 3.12 12.20
C GLY A 370 -13.04 2.15 13.11
N ASN A 371 -12.76 0.86 13.00
CA ASN A 371 -13.49 -0.20 13.68
C ASN A 371 -12.87 -0.51 15.05
N ILE A 372 -12.78 0.50 15.90
CA ILE A 372 -12.23 0.37 17.24
C ILE A 372 -13.18 0.92 18.30
N THR A 373 -13.07 0.39 19.52
CA THR A 373 -13.79 0.89 20.68
C THR A 373 -12.87 1.79 21.51
N LEU A 374 -13.32 3.00 21.81
CA LEU A 374 -12.59 3.98 22.62
C LEU A 374 -13.24 4.11 24.01
N PRO A 375 -12.71 3.46 25.05
CA PRO A 375 -13.26 3.54 26.39
C PRO A 375 -12.81 4.83 27.11
N GLY A 376 -13.79 5.53 27.71
CA GLY A 376 -13.60 6.64 28.65
C GLY A 376 -14.20 6.37 30.03
N ARG A 377 -14.20 7.38 30.91
CA ARG A 377 -14.76 7.35 32.26
C ARG A 377 -16.29 7.49 32.25
N HIS A 378 -16.82 8.41 31.45
CA HIS A 378 -18.25 8.73 31.32
C HIS A 378 -18.87 8.12 30.06
N VAL A 379 -18.11 7.98 28.98
CA VAL A 379 -18.59 7.42 27.71
C VAL A 379 -17.68 6.33 27.16
N THR A 380 -18.24 5.48 26.32
CA THR A 380 -17.49 4.62 25.40
C THR A 380 -17.91 4.99 23.99
N LEU A 381 -16.94 5.19 23.09
CA LEU A 381 -17.24 5.30 21.66
C LEU A 381 -17.11 3.92 21.04
N VAL A 382 -18.15 3.45 20.39
CA VAL A 382 -18.16 2.15 19.68
C VAL A 382 -18.41 2.40 18.20
N PRO A 383 -17.94 1.51 17.29
CA PRO A 383 -18.31 1.57 15.88
C PRO A 383 -19.83 1.64 15.72
N ILE A 384 -20.30 2.40 14.73
CA ILE A 384 -21.73 2.54 14.47
C ILE A 384 -22.35 1.18 14.15
N SER A 385 -23.56 0.93 14.65
CA SER A 385 -24.34 -0.30 14.39
C SER A 385 -25.80 0.06 14.10
N PRO A 386 -26.49 -0.65 13.19
CA PRO A 386 -27.93 -0.50 13.00
C PRO A 386 -28.73 -0.79 14.27
N ASP A 387 -28.21 -1.64 15.17
CA ASP A 387 -28.84 -2.00 16.44
C ASP A 387 -29.07 -0.78 17.36
N HIS A 388 -28.30 0.30 17.17
CA HIS A 388 -28.44 1.53 17.95
C HIS A 388 -29.59 2.44 17.46
N ALA A 389 -30.28 2.09 16.36
CA ALA A 389 -31.30 2.93 15.74
C ALA A 389 -32.46 3.24 16.69
N THR A 390 -33.00 2.24 17.37
CA THR A 390 -34.17 2.40 18.26
C THR A 390 -33.87 3.38 19.39
N ASP A 391 -32.75 3.19 20.09
CA ASP A 391 -32.36 4.02 21.23
C ASP A 391 -32.01 5.45 20.80
N LEU A 392 -31.31 5.60 19.67
CA LEU A 392 -30.97 6.91 19.14
C LEU A 392 -32.21 7.66 18.64
N TYR A 393 -33.14 6.96 17.97
CA TYR A 393 -34.38 7.54 17.45
C TYR A 393 -35.23 8.14 18.57
N ALA A 394 -35.38 7.44 19.69
CA ALA A 394 -36.13 7.93 20.86
C ALA A 394 -35.60 9.27 21.43
N LEU A 395 -34.34 9.61 21.16
CA LEU A 395 -33.70 10.85 21.61
C LEU A 395 -33.72 11.97 20.57
N VAL A 396 -34.12 11.69 19.33
CA VAL A 396 -34.09 12.65 18.23
C VAL A 396 -35.42 12.78 17.49
N GLU A 397 -36.40 11.95 17.81
CA GLU A 397 -37.74 12.04 17.24
C GLU A 397 -38.47 13.30 17.73
N GLY A 398 -39.47 13.70 16.96
CA GLY A 398 -40.39 14.78 17.31
C GLY A 398 -39.90 16.19 16.91
N PRO A 399 -40.84 17.15 16.85
CA PRO A 399 -40.56 18.50 16.34
C PRO A 399 -39.57 19.28 17.20
N ASP A 400 -39.52 19.01 18.51
CA ASP A 400 -38.61 19.69 19.45
C ASP A 400 -37.13 19.37 19.18
N ASN A 401 -36.86 18.20 18.58
CA ASN A 401 -35.51 17.72 18.26
C ASN A 401 -35.10 17.95 16.81
N ALA A 402 -36.00 18.45 15.94
CA ALA A 402 -35.70 18.69 14.53
C ALA A 402 -34.49 19.64 14.33
N SER A 403 -34.34 20.63 15.22
CA SER A 403 -33.23 21.59 15.19
C SER A 403 -31.84 20.97 15.37
N LEU A 404 -31.75 19.74 15.87
CA LEU A 404 -30.48 19.00 15.95
C LEU A 404 -29.86 18.75 14.56
N PHE A 405 -30.69 18.75 13.51
CA PHE A 405 -30.29 18.45 12.14
C PHE A 405 -30.13 19.68 11.24
N ASP A 406 -30.37 20.89 11.76
CA ASP A 406 -30.30 22.16 11.01
C ASP A 406 -28.96 22.34 10.27
N TYR A 407 -27.87 21.85 10.88
CA TYR A 407 -26.51 21.98 10.34
C TYR A 407 -25.86 20.64 9.97
N LEU A 408 -26.59 19.54 10.08
CA LEU A 408 -26.17 18.22 9.59
C LEU A 408 -26.54 18.07 8.11
N PHE A 409 -25.86 17.15 7.43
CA PHE A 409 -26.20 16.79 6.05
C PHE A 409 -27.47 15.93 6.00
N ASP A 410 -27.66 15.10 7.02
CA ASP A 410 -28.80 14.20 7.17
C ASP A 410 -30.05 15.00 7.58
N GLU A 411 -31.22 14.57 7.10
CA GLU A 411 -32.52 15.11 7.56
C GLU A 411 -32.95 14.41 8.85
N PRO A 412 -33.83 15.03 9.67
CA PRO A 412 -34.43 14.32 10.79
C PRO A 412 -35.12 13.02 10.31
N PRO A 413 -34.84 11.86 10.94
CA PRO A 413 -35.44 10.61 10.51
C PRO A 413 -36.94 10.58 10.80
N GLU A 414 -37.75 10.09 9.86
CA GLU A 414 -39.21 10.00 10.00
C GLU A 414 -39.66 8.77 10.83
N SER A 415 -38.78 7.78 10.98
CA SER A 415 -39.06 6.54 11.70
C SER A 415 -37.76 5.83 12.08
N VAL A 416 -37.86 4.89 13.03
CA VAL A 416 -36.75 3.97 13.39
C VAL A 416 -36.18 3.27 12.16
N ALA A 417 -37.05 2.79 11.26
CA ALA A 417 -36.63 2.10 10.03
C ALA A 417 -35.81 3.00 9.10
N THR A 418 -36.13 4.30 9.05
CA THR A 418 -35.36 5.27 8.25
C THR A 418 -33.97 5.47 8.85
N LEU A 419 -33.89 5.65 10.17
CA LEU A 419 -32.61 5.79 10.86
C LEU A 419 -31.76 4.52 10.76
N GLU A 420 -32.34 3.33 10.91
CA GLU A 420 -31.66 2.05 10.77
C GLU A 420 -31.04 1.88 9.37
N ALA A 421 -31.78 2.26 8.32
CA ALA A 421 -31.26 2.26 6.95
C ALA A 421 -30.10 3.25 6.76
N GLU A 422 -30.12 4.40 7.43
CA GLU A 422 -29.01 5.36 7.42
C GLU A 422 -27.79 4.83 8.16
N LEU A 423 -27.97 4.26 9.36
CA LEU A 423 -26.88 3.64 10.13
C LEU A 423 -26.25 2.48 9.36
N THR A 424 -27.05 1.67 8.67
CA THR A 424 -26.58 0.57 7.80
C THR A 424 -25.73 1.09 6.63
N LYS A 425 -26.04 2.25 6.05
CA LYS A 425 -25.16 2.87 5.05
C LYS A 425 -23.84 3.33 5.67
N LYS A 426 -23.88 3.87 6.90
CA LYS A 426 -22.71 4.35 7.63
C LYS A 426 -21.75 3.22 8.04
N THR A 427 -22.23 2.00 8.31
CA THR A 427 -21.36 0.85 8.64
C THR A 427 -20.48 0.40 7.48
N SER A 428 -20.94 0.58 6.24
CA SER A 428 -20.21 0.18 5.02
C SER A 428 -19.20 1.24 4.55
N SER A 429 -19.07 2.35 5.29
CA SER A 429 -18.22 3.47 4.92
C SER A 429 -16.75 3.20 5.27
N THR A 430 -15.87 3.32 4.29
CA THR A 430 -14.41 3.28 4.49
C THR A 430 -13.83 4.64 4.94
N ASN A 431 -14.57 5.73 4.66
CA ASN A 431 -14.35 7.10 5.12
C ASN A 431 -15.62 7.91 4.81
N PRO A 432 -16.35 8.45 5.80
CA PRO A 432 -16.00 8.56 7.22
C PRO A 432 -16.00 7.25 8.01
N TRP A 433 -15.33 7.26 9.16
CA TRP A 433 -15.50 6.29 10.24
C TRP A 433 -16.47 6.83 11.27
N PHE A 434 -17.56 6.11 11.50
CA PHE A 434 -18.65 6.56 12.36
C PHE A 434 -18.64 5.83 13.70
N TYR A 435 -18.88 6.60 14.76
CA TYR A 435 -18.93 6.11 16.13
C TYR A 435 -20.26 6.48 16.79
N THR A 436 -20.80 5.54 17.55
CA THR A 436 -21.89 5.78 18.50
C THR A 436 -21.31 6.13 19.87
N ILE A 437 -21.89 7.15 20.51
CA ILE A 437 -21.50 7.61 21.84
C ILE A 437 -22.40 6.91 22.86
N MET A 438 -21.81 5.98 23.63
CA MET A 438 -22.49 5.21 24.66
C MET A 438 -22.22 5.84 26.03
N LEU A 439 -23.26 6.31 26.71
CA LEU A 439 -23.15 6.81 28.08
C LEU A 439 -23.03 5.65 29.07
N LYS A 440 -22.00 5.68 29.91
CA LYS A 440 -21.82 4.70 31.00
C LYS A 440 -22.79 4.99 32.13
N SER A 441 -23.46 3.95 32.62
CA SER A 441 -24.26 4.05 33.83
C SER A 441 -23.36 4.03 35.08
N THR A 442 -23.80 4.72 36.14
CA THR A 442 -23.22 4.66 37.48
C THR A 442 -23.82 3.52 38.33
N SER A 443 -24.80 2.79 37.79
CA SER A 443 -25.45 1.59 38.35
C SER A 443 -25.35 0.41 37.37
N ASP A 444 -25.78 -0.80 37.76
CA ASP A 444 -25.88 -1.99 36.87
C ASP A 444 -26.88 -1.83 35.69
N GLU A 445 -27.30 -0.60 35.35
CA GLU A 445 -28.12 -0.33 34.16
C GLU A 445 -27.29 -0.42 32.86
N PRO A 446 -27.92 -0.82 31.74
CA PRO A 446 -27.27 -0.87 30.43
C PRO A 446 -26.82 0.53 29.97
N THR A 447 -25.70 0.57 29.24
CA THR A 447 -25.19 1.79 28.59
C THR A 447 -26.22 2.33 27.60
N LYS A 448 -26.44 3.65 27.59
CA LYS A 448 -27.46 4.29 26.74
C LYS A 448 -26.81 4.99 25.56
N VAL A 449 -27.35 4.82 24.35
CA VAL A 449 -26.95 5.59 23.18
C VAL A 449 -27.34 7.05 23.40
N VAL A 450 -26.41 8.00 23.23
CA VAL A 450 -26.66 9.43 23.49
C VAL A 450 -26.15 10.36 22.38
N GLY A 451 -25.62 9.81 21.29
CA GLY A 451 -25.20 10.60 20.13
C GLY A 451 -24.30 9.82 19.17
N MET A 452 -23.81 10.52 18.15
CA MET A 452 -22.84 10.00 17.19
C MET A 452 -21.83 11.07 16.78
N ALA A 453 -20.67 10.65 16.30
CA ALA A 453 -19.66 11.48 15.68
C ALA A 453 -18.88 10.67 14.65
N SER A 454 -18.11 11.34 13.79
CA SER A 454 -17.28 10.65 12.80
C SER A 454 -15.90 11.27 12.66
N LEU A 455 -14.93 10.43 12.30
CA LEU A 455 -13.64 10.84 11.75
C LEU A 455 -13.71 10.72 10.22
N MET A 456 -13.46 11.82 9.52
CA MET A 456 -13.72 11.95 8.08
C MET A 456 -12.63 12.72 7.37
N ARG A 457 -12.70 12.75 6.03
CA ARG A 457 -11.80 13.53 5.16
C ARG A 457 -10.31 13.29 5.45
N MET A 458 -9.98 12.03 5.74
CA MET A 458 -8.60 11.60 5.92
C MET A 458 -7.77 11.88 4.67
N ASP A 459 -6.70 12.63 4.88
CA ASP A 459 -5.59 12.82 3.95
C ASP A 459 -4.37 12.15 4.60
N LEU A 460 -4.23 10.84 4.34
CA LEU A 460 -3.13 10.03 4.87
C LEU A 460 -1.75 10.58 4.48
N PRO A 461 -1.51 11.03 3.23
CA PRO A 461 -0.22 11.57 2.82
C PRO A 461 0.22 12.77 3.65
N ASN A 462 -0.72 13.67 3.98
CA ASN A 462 -0.47 14.87 4.77
C ASN A 462 -0.74 14.69 6.27
N ARG A 463 -1.20 13.50 6.68
CA ARG A 463 -1.59 13.18 8.06
C ARG A 463 -2.64 14.16 8.62
N VAL A 464 -3.68 14.46 7.84
CA VAL A 464 -4.80 15.36 8.20
C VAL A 464 -6.11 14.60 8.30
N ILE A 465 -6.88 14.82 9.36
CA ILE A 465 -8.20 14.20 9.56
C ILE A 465 -9.17 15.21 10.16
N GLU A 466 -10.45 15.07 9.84
CA GLU A 466 -11.51 15.95 10.33
C GLU A 466 -12.44 15.19 11.28
N VAL A 467 -12.89 15.83 12.35
CA VAL A 467 -14.08 15.39 13.09
C VAL A 467 -15.31 16.12 12.58
N GLY A 468 -16.35 15.36 12.29
CA GLY A 468 -17.58 15.88 11.70
C GLY A 468 -18.76 14.92 11.87
N ASN A 469 -19.89 15.28 11.26
CA ASN A 469 -21.17 14.56 11.43
C ASN A 469 -21.50 14.30 12.92
N ILE A 470 -21.35 15.34 13.74
CA ILE A 470 -21.52 15.25 15.19
C ILE A 470 -22.99 15.52 15.53
N LEU A 471 -23.68 14.50 16.05
CA LEU A 471 -25.03 14.60 16.58
C LEU A 471 -24.99 14.35 18.09
N PHE A 472 -25.14 15.40 18.88
CA PHE A 472 -25.31 15.30 20.31
C PHE A 472 -26.78 15.49 20.67
N THR A 473 -27.38 14.45 21.24
CA THR A 473 -28.76 14.51 21.76
C THR A 473 -28.84 15.44 22.98
N PRO A 474 -30.03 15.91 23.38
CA PRO A 474 -30.20 16.70 24.59
C PRO A 474 -29.62 16.03 25.85
N ALA A 475 -29.65 14.69 25.91
CA ALA A 475 -29.09 13.91 27.01
C ALA A 475 -27.55 14.02 27.13
N LEU A 476 -26.86 14.35 26.04
CA LEU A 476 -25.41 14.48 25.99
C LEU A 476 -24.95 15.94 26.11
N GLN A 477 -25.71 16.88 25.57
CA GLN A 477 -25.29 18.29 25.50
C GLN A 477 -24.99 18.88 26.89
N ARG A 478 -23.90 19.67 26.98
CA ARG A 478 -23.44 20.34 28.21
C ARG A 478 -23.08 19.41 29.38
N THR A 479 -22.64 18.18 29.09
CA THR A 479 -22.17 17.22 30.09
C THR A 479 -20.64 16.98 30.01
N PRO A 480 -20.03 16.42 31.07
CA PRO A 480 -18.66 15.90 31.00
C PRO A 480 -18.49 14.84 29.91
N ALA A 481 -19.49 13.96 29.74
CA ALA A 481 -19.54 12.93 28.70
C ALA A 481 -19.35 13.49 27.28
N ALA A 482 -19.96 14.63 26.96
CA ALA A 482 -19.79 15.29 25.65
C ALA A 482 -18.35 15.76 25.41
N THR A 483 -17.70 16.28 26.45
CA THR A 483 -16.31 16.73 26.37
C THR A 483 -15.37 15.53 26.25
N GLU A 484 -15.63 14.47 27.01
CA GLU A 484 -14.84 13.24 26.96
C GLU A 484 -14.94 12.53 25.59
N ALA A 485 -16.11 12.50 24.96
CA ALA A 485 -16.27 11.94 23.61
C ALA A 485 -15.29 12.59 22.61
N MET A 486 -15.16 13.92 22.65
CA MET A 486 -14.24 14.64 21.77
C MET A 486 -12.77 14.44 22.17
N TYR A 487 -12.48 14.34 23.49
CA TYR A 487 -11.16 13.99 23.99
C TYR A 487 -10.70 12.62 23.48
N LEU A 488 -11.56 11.60 23.54
CA LEU A 488 -11.23 10.25 23.09
C LEU A 488 -10.90 10.19 21.60
N LEU A 489 -11.67 10.89 20.75
CA LEU A 489 -11.36 10.99 19.32
C LEU A 489 -10.05 11.75 19.08
N ALA A 490 -9.82 12.89 19.75
CA ALA A 490 -8.58 13.66 19.60
C ALA A 490 -7.36 12.83 20.03
N ARG A 491 -7.45 12.13 21.17
CA ARG A 491 -6.40 11.23 21.65
C ARG A 491 -6.12 10.12 20.65
N TYR A 492 -7.16 9.49 20.11
CA TYR A 492 -6.99 8.47 19.09
C TYR A 492 -6.27 9.01 17.84
N VAL A 493 -6.70 10.18 17.36
CA VAL A 493 -6.13 10.85 16.18
C VAL A 493 -4.64 11.18 16.36
N PHE A 494 -4.24 11.72 17.51
CA PHE A 494 -2.86 12.14 17.72
C PHE A 494 -1.94 11.02 18.21
N GLU A 495 -2.40 10.18 19.13
CA GLU A 495 -1.52 9.23 19.84
C GLU A 495 -1.47 7.86 19.16
N GLU A 496 -2.58 7.40 18.60
CA GLU A 496 -2.66 6.07 17.97
C GLU A 496 -2.50 6.17 16.46
N LEU A 497 -3.18 7.14 15.82
CA LEU A 497 -3.11 7.30 14.36
C LEU A 497 -1.90 8.14 13.90
N GLY A 498 -1.28 8.90 14.80
CA GLY A 498 -0.12 9.74 14.49
C GLY A 498 -0.41 10.88 13.51
N PHE A 499 -1.65 11.37 13.45
CA PHE A 499 -2.02 12.47 12.56
C PHE A 499 -1.41 13.78 13.05
N ARG A 500 -0.96 14.63 12.12
CA ARG A 500 -0.33 15.91 12.46
C ARG A 500 -1.33 17.06 12.61
N ARG A 501 -2.54 16.87 12.10
CA ARG A 501 -3.58 17.90 12.05
C ARG A 501 -4.96 17.30 12.19
N TYR A 502 -5.72 17.84 13.13
CA TYR A 502 -7.10 17.48 13.42
C TYR A 502 -8.02 18.67 13.15
N GLU A 503 -8.96 18.52 12.24
CA GLU A 503 -9.79 19.61 11.73
C GLU A 503 -11.21 19.55 12.29
N TRP A 504 -11.81 20.73 12.47
CA TRP A 504 -13.23 20.90 12.78
C TRP A 504 -13.82 21.91 11.82
N LYS A 505 -14.86 21.51 11.07
CA LYS A 505 -15.52 22.38 10.08
C LYS A 505 -17.00 22.44 10.34
N CYS A 506 -17.51 23.65 10.53
CA CYS A 506 -18.93 23.86 10.78
C CYS A 506 -19.49 24.98 9.91
N ASN A 507 -20.81 25.01 9.75
CA ASN A 507 -21.47 26.16 9.12
C ASN A 507 -21.14 27.41 9.97
N SER A 508 -20.74 28.49 9.32
CA SER A 508 -20.36 29.75 9.99
C SER A 508 -21.48 30.35 10.84
N LEU A 509 -22.74 30.04 10.54
CA LEU A 509 -23.93 30.42 11.29
C LEU A 509 -24.18 29.54 12.54
N ASN A 510 -23.54 28.37 12.65
CA ASN A 510 -23.66 27.49 13.81
C ASN A 510 -22.77 27.97 14.96
N ALA A 511 -23.20 29.04 15.62
CA ALA A 511 -22.49 29.64 16.74
C ALA A 511 -22.21 28.66 17.91
N PRO A 512 -23.12 27.73 18.28
CA PRO A 512 -22.82 26.68 19.26
C PRO A 512 -21.64 25.79 18.87
N SER A 513 -21.58 25.30 17.63
CA SER A 513 -20.49 24.43 17.15
C SER A 513 -19.15 25.18 17.10
N ARG A 514 -19.16 26.45 16.67
CA ARG A 514 -17.94 27.30 16.69
C ARG A 514 -17.37 27.46 18.09
N ARG A 515 -18.22 27.79 19.08
CA ARG A 515 -17.81 27.91 20.48
C ARG A 515 -17.30 26.58 21.04
N ALA A 516 -17.90 25.46 20.64
CA ALA A 516 -17.43 24.14 21.05
C ALA A 516 -16.02 23.86 20.52
N ALA A 517 -15.75 24.13 19.24
CA ALA A 517 -14.42 23.95 18.65
C ALA A 517 -13.35 24.77 19.39
N GLU A 518 -13.60 26.06 19.64
CA GLU A 518 -12.69 26.94 20.38
C GLU A 518 -12.46 26.43 21.82
N ARG A 519 -13.53 26.07 22.54
CA ARG A 519 -13.45 25.53 23.90
C ARG A 519 -12.63 24.24 23.97
N LEU A 520 -12.82 23.34 23.01
CA LEU A 520 -12.11 22.05 22.91
C LEU A 520 -10.66 22.22 22.45
N GLY A 521 -10.31 23.41 21.97
CA GLY A 521 -8.94 23.79 21.71
C GLY A 521 -8.51 23.92 20.27
N PHE A 522 -9.47 23.85 19.36
CA PHE A 522 -9.21 24.15 17.97
C PHE A 522 -9.04 25.66 17.77
N ARG A 523 -8.11 26.05 16.90
CA ARG A 523 -7.85 27.44 16.49
C ARG A 523 -8.60 27.76 15.21
N TYR A 524 -9.26 28.92 15.16
CA TYR A 524 -9.94 29.39 13.96
C TYR A 524 -8.93 29.82 12.89
N GLU A 525 -9.12 29.35 11.66
CA GLU A 525 -8.20 29.63 10.55
C GLU A 525 -8.85 30.41 9.41
N GLY A 526 -10.18 30.49 9.37
CA GLY A 526 -10.90 31.30 8.39
C GLY A 526 -12.28 30.78 8.03
N THR A 527 -12.96 31.53 7.16
CA THR A 527 -14.27 31.15 6.63
C THR A 527 -14.22 31.12 5.11
N PHE A 528 -14.56 29.96 4.55
CA PHE A 528 -14.78 29.81 3.12
C PHE A 528 -16.20 30.19 2.79
N ARG A 529 -16.34 31.32 2.07
CA ARG A 529 -17.61 31.85 1.60
C ARG A 529 -18.12 31.05 0.41
N GLN A 530 -19.42 30.81 0.37
CA GLN A 530 -20.10 30.00 -0.66
C GLN A 530 -19.43 28.64 -0.88
N HIS A 531 -19.01 28.01 0.21
CA HIS A 531 -18.26 26.76 0.14
C HIS A 531 -19.14 25.61 -0.38
N MET A 532 -20.41 25.53 0.04
CA MET A 532 -21.31 24.45 -0.33
C MET A 532 -22.77 24.93 -0.46
N ILE A 533 -23.58 24.16 -1.19
CA ILE A 533 -25.04 24.20 -1.10
C ILE A 533 -25.47 22.95 -0.30
N VAL A 534 -26.14 23.15 0.83
CA VAL A 534 -26.61 22.06 1.72
C VAL A 534 -28.09 22.28 1.96
N LYS A 535 -28.91 21.25 1.69
CA LYS A 535 -30.38 21.32 1.82
C LYS A 535 -31.00 22.54 1.10
N GLY A 536 -30.46 22.89 -0.07
CA GLY A 536 -30.92 24.03 -0.87
C GLY A 536 -30.43 25.41 -0.39
N HIS A 537 -29.65 25.48 0.69
CA HIS A 537 -29.15 26.73 1.27
C HIS A 537 -27.64 26.92 1.08
N ASN A 538 -27.20 28.18 0.94
CA ASN A 538 -25.78 28.51 0.93
C ASN A 538 -25.13 28.21 2.30
N ARG A 539 -23.97 27.54 2.27
CA ARG A 539 -23.15 27.29 3.45
C ARG A 539 -21.78 27.93 3.28
N ASP A 540 -21.53 28.92 4.11
CA ASP A 540 -20.18 29.39 4.43
C ASP A 540 -19.62 28.49 5.52
N THR A 541 -18.42 27.94 5.35
CA THR A 541 -17.81 27.03 6.34
C THR A 541 -16.74 27.74 7.13
N ALA A 542 -16.87 27.74 8.46
CA ALA A 542 -15.80 28.13 9.39
C ALA A 542 -14.88 26.94 9.63
N TRP A 543 -13.57 27.16 9.47
CA TRP A 543 -12.53 26.15 9.60
C TRP A 543 -11.74 26.37 10.89
N PHE A 544 -11.54 25.28 11.61
CA PHE A 544 -10.68 25.25 12.79
C PHE A 544 -9.75 24.04 12.73
N SER A 545 -8.62 24.13 13.43
CA SER A 545 -7.65 23.05 13.52
C SER A 545 -7.01 22.94 14.90
N MET A 546 -6.56 21.74 15.22
CA MET A 546 -5.64 21.44 16.31
C MET A 546 -4.42 20.72 15.70
N LEU A 547 -3.22 21.11 16.10
CA LEU A 547 -1.97 20.55 15.59
C LEU A 547 -1.34 19.57 16.59
N ASP A 548 -0.54 18.64 16.09
CA ASP A 548 0.26 17.70 16.91
C ASP A 548 1.15 18.42 17.93
N SER A 549 1.79 19.52 17.53
CA SER A 549 2.62 20.35 18.41
C SER A 549 1.83 21.01 19.55
N GLU A 550 0.51 21.12 19.43
CA GLU A 550 -0.37 21.71 20.44
C GLU A 550 -0.97 20.64 21.35
N TRP A 551 -1.07 19.39 20.87
CA TRP A 551 -1.81 18.31 21.51
C TRP A 551 -1.37 18.04 22.95
N ALA A 552 -0.07 18.06 23.24
CA ALA A 552 0.44 17.78 24.59
C ALA A 552 -0.15 18.73 25.65
N ALA A 553 -0.20 20.04 25.38
CA ALA A 553 -0.79 21.02 26.29
C ALA A 553 -2.33 20.90 26.33
N VAL A 554 -2.95 20.66 25.17
CA VAL A 554 -4.40 20.45 25.07
C VAL A 554 -4.84 19.26 25.93
N LYS A 555 -4.13 18.13 25.84
CA LYS A 555 -4.37 16.89 26.58
C LYS A 555 -4.34 17.11 28.07
N ILE A 556 -3.30 17.77 28.60
CA ILE A 556 -3.18 18.06 30.04
C ILE A 556 -4.42 18.82 30.53
N GLY A 557 -4.89 19.80 29.77
CA GLY A 557 -6.10 20.55 30.10
C GLY A 557 -7.36 19.69 30.09
N PHE A 558 -7.51 18.78 29.12
CA PHE A 558 -8.62 17.81 29.08
C PHE A 558 -8.60 16.87 30.30
N GLU A 559 -7.45 16.26 30.59
CA GLU A 559 -7.30 15.32 31.69
C GLU A 559 -7.59 16.01 33.03
N ALA A 560 -7.01 17.19 33.27
CA ALA A 560 -7.29 17.98 34.47
C ALA A 560 -8.77 18.40 34.59
N TRP A 561 -9.42 18.71 33.46
CA TRP A 561 -10.83 19.12 33.49
C TRP A 561 -11.78 17.95 33.76
N LEU A 562 -11.48 16.76 33.22
CA LEU A 562 -12.24 15.53 33.40
C LEU A 562 -12.01 14.87 34.76
N GLU A 563 -11.08 15.38 35.57
CA GLU A 563 -10.90 14.86 36.92
C GLU A 563 -12.11 15.08 37.81
N THR A 564 -12.46 14.08 38.61
CA THR A 564 -13.63 14.14 39.51
C THR A 564 -13.50 15.29 40.50
N SER A 565 -12.28 15.62 40.89
CA SER A 565 -11.96 16.75 41.77
C SER A 565 -12.34 18.11 41.18
N ASN A 566 -12.46 18.23 39.85
CA ASN A 566 -12.88 19.46 39.17
C ASN A 566 -14.39 19.66 39.17
N PHE A 567 -15.19 18.74 39.70
CA PHE A 567 -16.65 18.90 39.81
C PHE A 567 -17.07 18.99 41.28
N ASP A 568 -18.10 19.81 41.55
CA ASP A 568 -18.75 19.86 42.86
C ASP A 568 -19.85 18.79 43.01
N SER A 569 -20.51 18.75 44.17
CA SER A 569 -21.57 17.77 44.46
C SER A 569 -22.80 17.91 43.55
N ASP A 570 -22.98 19.07 42.91
CA ASP A 570 -24.07 19.34 41.97
C ASP A 570 -23.64 19.08 40.51
N GLY A 571 -22.43 18.54 40.30
CA GLY A 571 -21.87 18.27 38.98
C GLY A 571 -21.40 19.53 38.23
N ARG A 572 -21.27 20.68 38.89
CA ARG A 572 -20.77 21.91 38.27
C ARG A 572 -19.23 21.92 38.28
N GLN A 573 -18.65 22.33 37.15
CA GLN A 573 -17.19 22.48 37.02
C GLN A 573 -16.67 23.59 37.95
N LYS A 574 -15.54 23.35 38.62
CA LYS A 574 -14.83 24.31 39.49
C LYS A 574 -13.87 25.19 38.66
N LYS A 575 -13.18 24.59 37.70
CA LYS A 575 -12.33 25.28 36.71
C LYS A 575 -12.83 24.99 35.31
N ARG A 576 -12.75 25.99 34.43
CA ARG A 576 -13.14 25.85 33.03
C ARG A 576 -12.06 25.11 32.25
N LEU A 577 -12.46 24.42 31.19
CA LEU A 577 -11.53 23.69 30.32
C LEU A 577 -10.54 24.65 29.64
N GLU A 578 -11.02 25.82 29.24
CA GLU A 578 -10.20 26.86 28.61
C GLU A 578 -9.09 27.36 29.55
N ASP A 579 -9.42 27.54 30.84
CA ASP A 579 -8.45 28.01 31.84
C ASP A 579 -7.38 26.94 32.09
N LEU A 580 -7.78 25.67 32.15
CA LEU A 580 -6.86 24.55 32.38
C LEU A 580 -5.94 24.29 31.18
N ARG A 581 -6.45 24.42 29.96
CA ARG A 581 -5.63 24.30 28.75
C ARG A 581 -4.60 25.44 28.58
N ASN A 582 -4.92 26.65 29.03
CA ASN A 582 -4.06 27.82 28.88
C ASN A 582 -3.06 28.01 30.04
N ALA A 583 -3.15 27.20 31.10
CA ALA A 583 -2.29 27.28 32.28
C ALA A 583 -0.98 26.47 32.15
N THR A 584 -0.78 25.81 31.01
CA THR A 584 0.33 24.89 30.69
C THR A 584 0.91 25.29 29.35
#